data_AF-A0A0M4LSX4-F1
#
_entry.id   AF-A0A0M4LSX4-F1
#
_cell.length_a   1.000
_cell.length_b   1.000
_cell.length_c   1.000
_cell.angle_alpha   90.00
_cell.angle_beta   90.00
_cell.angle_gamma   90.00
#
_symmetry.space_group_name_H-M   'P 1'
#
loop_
_entity.id
_entity.type
_entity.pdbx_description
1 polymer ?
#
loop_
_entity_poly.entity_id
_entity_poly.type
_entity_poly.pdbx_seq_one_letter_code
_entity_poly.pdbx_strand_id
1 'polypeptide(L)'
;MGRSVSYPPGSVVAFRLLDDSEDEDIDWVYECLVDEVIDAAKAAFPSFERFDGWRGREDRILLRNAFADCGVSTYCGLAAIWLAERDDPQYWEADFYNPRTARARHWLGQVSGRFIDLFGDLRLVGRLSNGEAIFERSRSTCATGF
;
A
#
# COMPACT_ATOMS: atom_id res chain seq x y z
N MET A 1 19.91 10.74 10.16
CA MET A 1 18.58 10.46 10.73
C MET A 1 17.86 9.56 9.74
N GLY A 2 17.87 8.25 9.96
CA GLY A 2 17.19 7.29 9.07
C GLY A 2 15.70 7.33 9.35
N ARG A 3 14.91 7.95 8.47
CA ARG A 3 13.44 7.92 8.56
C ARG A 3 12.94 6.77 7.69
N SER A 4 12.10 5.90 8.24
CA SER A 4 11.36 4.91 7.45
C SER A 4 10.29 5.59 6.60
N VAL A 5 9.91 4.96 5.48
CA VAL A 5 8.79 5.39 4.64
C VAL A 5 7.49 5.51 5.46
N SER A 6 6.71 6.57 5.20
CA SER A 6 5.44 6.84 5.86
C SER A 6 4.34 5.88 5.38
N TYR A 7 3.42 5.53 6.28
CA TYR A 7 2.16 4.88 5.93
C TYR A 7 1.14 5.10 7.06
N PRO A 8 -0.18 5.06 6.76
CA PRO A 8 -1.22 5.27 7.77
C PRO A 8 -1.19 4.23 8.90
N PRO A 9 -1.51 4.60 10.15
CA PRO A 9 -1.56 3.65 11.26
C PRO A 9 -2.64 2.59 11.06
N GLY A 10 -2.33 1.33 11.40
CA GLY A 10 -3.26 0.21 11.24
C GLY A 10 -3.45 -0.27 9.78
N SER A 11 -2.61 0.21 8.86
CA SER A 11 -2.61 -0.26 7.48
C SER A 11 -1.93 -1.61 7.33
N VAL A 12 -2.39 -2.37 6.32
CA VAL A 12 -1.66 -3.49 5.76
C VAL A 12 -0.67 -2.90 4.76
N VAL A 13 0.62 -3.23 4.90
CA VAL A 13 1.68 -2.62 4.08
C VAL A 13 2.51 -3.70 3.41
N ALA A 14 2.72 -3.52 2.11
CA ALA A 14 3.66 -4.27 1.31
C ALA A 14 4.76 -3.34 0.83
N PHE A 15 6.01 -3.78 0.92
CA PHE A 15 7.16 -2.97 0.54
C PHE A 15 7.76 -3.47 -0.77
N ARG A 16 8.15 -2.53 -1.62
CA ARG A 16 8.79 -2.79 -2.90
C ARG A 16 9.94 -1.80 -3.10
N LEU A 17 11.06 -2.30 -3.61
CA LEU A 17 12.17 -1.43 -4.02
C LEU A 17 11.82 -0.83 -5.37
N LEU A 18 12.00 0.47 -5.49
CA LEU A 18 12.09 1.14 -6.77
C LEU A 18 13.52 0.92 -7.27
N ASP A 19 13.68 0.46 -8.51
CA ASP A 19 14.99 0.44 -9.14
C ASP A 19 15.40 1.90 -9.36
N ASP A 20 16.46 2.33 -8.69
CA ASP A 20 17.01 3.69 -8.73
C ASP A 20 18.36 3.64 -9.47
N SER A 21 18.39 2.89 -10.59
CA SER A 21 19.56 2.91 -11.46
C SER A 21 19.77 4.36 -11.92
N GLU A 22 21.00 4.87 -11.82
CA GLU A 22 21.32 6.31 -11.99
C GLU A 22 20.92 6.91 -13.37
N ASP A 23 20.44 6.07 -14.30
CA ASP A 23 20.05 6.42 -15.67
C ASP A 23 18.51 6.41 -15.90
N GLU A 24 17.68 6.00 -14.94
CA GLU A 24 16.22 5.98 -15.08
C GLU A 24 15.54 7.23 -14.51
N ASP A 25 14.62 7.82 -15.28
CA ASP A 25 13.76 8.93 -14.82
C ASP A 25 12.90 8.43 -13.64
N ILE A 26 13.25 8.84 -12.42
CA ILE A 26 12.56 8.44 -11.17
C ILE A 26 11.04 8.69 -11.25
N ASP A 27 10.63 9.77 -11.92
CA ASP A 27 9.22 10.08 -12.14
C ASP A 27 8.52 9.02 -13.01
N TRP A 28 9.20 8.53 -14.05
CA TRP A 28 8.69 7.46 -14.92
C TRP A 28 8.57 6.13 -14.18
N VAL A 29 9.58 5.77 -13.38
CA VAL A 29 9.56 4.55 -12.55
C VAL A 29 8.39 4.60 -11.56
N TYR A 30 8.16 5.76 -10.95
CA TYR A 30 7.04 5.98 -10.05
C TYR A 30 5.68 5.87 -10.76
N GLU A 31 5.51 6.49 -11.92
CA GLU A 31 4.27 6.38 -12.71
C GLU A 31 3.98 4.94 -13.12
N CYS A 32 5.00 4.20 -13.57
CA CYS A 32 4.88 2.77 -13.88
C CYS A 32 4.42 1.95 -12.66
N LEU A 33 5.00 2.22 -11.47
CA LEU A 33 4.57 1.57 -10.24
C LEU A 33 3.09 1.88 -9.93
N VAL A 34 2.68 3.14 -10.05
CA VAL A 34 1.31 3.56 -9.76
C VAL A 34 0.32 2.83 -10.66
N ASP A 35 0.59 2.76 -11.96
CA ASP A 35 -0.27 2.06 -12.92
C ASP A 35 -0.33 0.55 -12.62
N GLU A 36 0.81 -0.08 -12.34
CA GLU A 36 0.86 -1.50 -11.96
C GLU A 36 0.04 -1.77 -10.69
N VAL A 37 0.16 -0.92 -9.66
CA VAL A 37 -0.60 -1.05 -8.42
C VAL A 37 -2.10 -0.90 -8.67
N ILE A 38 -2.49 0.09 -9.48
CA ILE A 38 -3.90 0.32 -9.83
C ILE A 38 -4.48 -0.91 -10.55
N ASP A 39 -3.79 -1.42 -11.57
CA ASP A 39 -4.29 -2.51 -12.39
C ASP A 39 -4.34 -3.83 -11.61
N ALA A 40 -3.28 -4.16 -10.86
CA ALA A 40 -3.24 -5.35 -10.02
C ALA A 40 -4.29 -5.31 -8.91
N ALA A 41 -4.43 -4.17 -8.21
CA ALA A 41 -5.40 -4.04 -7.13
C ALA A 41 -6.85 -4.11 -7.65
N LYS A 42 -7.15 -3.50 -8.80
CA LYS A 42 -8.49 -3.58 -9.40
C LYS A 42 -8.81 -4.98 -9.92
N ALA A 43 -7.83 -5.70 -10.46
CA ALA A 43 -8.01 -7.09 -10.87
C ALA A 43 -8.26 -8.02 -9.67
N ALA A 44 -7.55 -7.80 -8.56
CA ALA A 44 -7.69 -8.61 -7.35
C ALA A 44 -8.93 -8.26 -6.51
N PHE A 45 -9.29 -6.98 -6.47
CA PHE A 45 -10.35 -6.42 -5.64
C PHE A 45 -11.23 -5.48 -6.49
N PRO A 46 -12.22 -6.03 -7.21
CA PRO A 46 -13.06 -5.27 -8.16
C PRO A 46 -13.90 -4.15 -7.53
N SER A 47 -14.03 -4.12 -6.20
CA SER A 47 -14.75 -3.07 -5.47
C SER A 47 -13.98 -1.75 -5.40
N PHE A 48 -12.72 -1.71 -5.83
CA PHE A 48 -11.94 -0.47 -5.87
C PHE A 48 -12.26 0.40 -7.09
N GLU A 49 -12.47 1.68 -6.81
CA GLU A 49 -12.58 2.73 -7.80
C GLU A 49 -11.33 3.60 -7.79
N ARG A 50 -11.01 4.19 -8.94
CA ARG A 50 -9.90 5.15 -9.04
C ARG A 50 -10.24 6.39 -8.22
N PHE A 51 -9.32 6.78 -7.37
CA PHE A 51 -9.46 7.97 -6.54
C PHE A 51 -8.10 8.61 -6.39
N ASP A 52 -7.98 9.87 -6.81
CA ASP A 52 -6.76 10.65 -6.65
C ASP A 52 -6.94 11.58 -5.45
N GLY A 53 -6.16 11.32 -4.40
CA GLY A 53 -6.23 12.08 -3.17
C GLY A 53 -5.03 11.82 -2.27
N TRP A 54 -4.99 12.52 -1.15
CA TRP A 54 -3.86 12.44 -0.21
C TRP A 54 -4.37 12.19 1.20
N ARG A 55 -3.69 11.31 1.93
CA ARG A 55 -3.86 11.11 3.36
C ARG A 55 -2.65 11.71 4.06
N GLY A 56 -2.83 12.88 4.67
CA GLY A 56 -1.70 13.66 5.17
C GLY A 56 -0.86 14.24 4.03
N ARG A 57 0.46 14.25 4.19
CA ARG A 57 1.39 14.92 3.26
C ARG A 57 2.16 13.96 2.35
N GLU A 58 2.37 12.72 2.79
CA GLU A 58 3.30 11.78 2.15
C GLU A 58 2.59 10.55 1.58
N ASP A 59 1.32 10.33 1.91
CA ASP A 59 0.59 9.11 1.54
C ASP A 59 -0.44 9.42 0.45
N ARG A 60 -0.14 9.01 -0.79
CA ARG A 60 -1.02 9.20 -1.95
C ARG A 60 -2.03 8.06 -2.03
N ILE A 61 -3.33 8.40 -2.07
CA ILE A 61 -4.42 7.45 -2.33
C ILE A 61 -4.53 7.29 -3.84
N LEU A 62 -4.55 6.03 -4.30
CA LEU A 62 -4.72 5.66 -5.72
C LEU A 62 -6.11 5.08 -5.99
N LEU A 63 -6.62 4.32 -5.01
CA LEU A 63 -7.87 3.61 -5.10
C LEU A 63 -8.65 3.74 -3.79
N ARG A 64 -9.97 3.77 -3.91
CA ARG A 64 -10.89 3.87 -2.78
C ARG A 64 -12.09 2.96 -3.00
N ASN A 65 -12.55 2.34 -1.92
CA ASN A 65 -13.83 1.64 -1.92
C ASN A 65 -14.72 2.13 -0.75
N ALA A 66 -15.80 1.40 -0.46
CA ALA A 66 -16.73 1.76 0.62
C ALA A 66 -16.12 1.67 2.03
N PHE A 67 -14.99 0.98 2.19
CA PHE A 67 -14.40 0.59 3.48
C PHE A 67 -12.92 0.98 3.65
N ALA A 68 -12.17 1.06 2.55
CA ALA A 68 -10.72 1.15 2.58
C ALA A 68 -10.17 2.07 1.48
N ASP A 69 -9.04 2.66 1.80
CA ASP A 69 -8.18 3.41 0.89
C ASP A 69 -6.92 2.59 0.61
N CYS A 70 -6.53 2.52 -0.66
CA CYS A 70 -5.30 1.88 -1.11
C CYS A 70 -4.42 2.93 -1.78
N GLY A 71 -3.15 2.93 -1.42
CA GLY A 71 -2.24 4.00 -1.81
C GLY A 71 -0.78 3.59 -1.82
N VAL A 72 0.07 4.54 -2.20
CA VAL A 72 1.51 4.38 -2.23
C VAL A 72 2.17 5.57 -1.55
N SER A 73 3.22 5.29 -0.79
CA SER A 73 4.11 6.27 -0.19
C SER A 73 5.54 5.91 -0.57
N THR A 74 6.34 6.87 -1.00
CA THR A 74 7.72 6.62 -1.45
C THR A 74 8.73 7.38 -0.59
N TYR A 75 9.87 6.77 -0.32
CA TYR A 75 10.99 7.42 0.35
C TYR A 75 12.32 6.75 -0.01
N CYS A 76 13.27 7.53 -0.54
CA CYS A 76 14.64 7.09 -0.87
C CYS A 76 14.70 5.72 -1.59
N GLY A 77 13.97 5.57 -2.71
CA GLY A 77 13.96 4.32 -3.50
C GLY A 77 13.12 3.18 -2.90
N LEU A 78 12.40 3.39 -1.81
CA LEU A 78 11.47 2.41 -1.24
C LEU A 78 10.04 2.88 -1.42
N ALA A 79 9.21 2.02 -2.01
CA ALA A 79 7.76 2.21 -2.07
C ALA A 79 7.06 1.35 -1.00
N ALA A 80 6.23 1.99 -0.19
CA ALA A 80 5.25 1.34 0.67
C ALA A 80 3.88 1.41 0.00
N ILE A 81 3.40 0.26 -0.45
CA ILE A 81 2.04 0.08 -0.95
C ILE A 81 1.19 -0.29 0.25
N TRP A 82 0.21 0.54 0.57
CA TRP A 82 -0.56 0.40 1.80
C TRP A 82 -2.06 0.31 1.52
N LEU A 83 -2.73 -0.42 2.40
CA LEU A 83 -4.17 -0.59 2.43
C LEU A 83 -4.66 -0.27 3.83
N ALA A 84 -5.51 0.75 3.97
CA ALA A 84 -5.97 1.25 5.26
C ALA A 84 -7.48 1.41 5.29
N GLU A 85 -8.07 1.40 6.49
CA GLU A 85 -9.46 1.82 6.67
C GLU A 85 -9.63 3.25 6.15
N ARG A 86 -10.73 3.47 5.42
CA ARG A 86 -11.07 4.75 4.83
C ARG A 86 -11.24 5.80 5.93
N ASP A 87 -10.69 6.98 5.70
CA ASP A 87 -10.59 8.03 6.73
C ASP A 87 -10.90 9.40 6.14
N ASP A 88 -12.17 9.60 5.79
CA ASP A 88 -12.67 10.90 5.38
C ASP A 88 -13.97 11.25 6.12
N PRO A 89 -14.33 12.55 6.17
CA PRO A 89 -15.50 12.99 6.92
C PRO A 89 -16.80 12.27 6.49
N GLN A 90 -16.96 11.99 5.19
CA GLN A 90 -18.14 11.32 4.67
C GLN A 90 -18.25 9.87 5.15
N TYR A 91 -17.11 9.17 5.28
CA TYR A 91 -17.06 7.83 5.85
C TYR A 91 -17.49 7.84 7.33
N TRP A 92 -16.95 8.75 8.13
CA TRP A 92 -17.26 8.84 9.56
C TRP A 92 -18.70 9.32 9.83
N GLU A 93 -19.21 10.26 9.04
CA GLU A 93 -20.63 10.64 9.09
C GLU A 93 -21.54 9.45 8.77
N ALA A 94 -21.19 8.65 7.76
CA ALA A 94 -21.96 7.46 7.42
C ALA A 94 -21.86 6.36 8.48
N ASP A 95 -20.71 6.20 9.14
CA ASP A 95 -20.48 5.25 10.23
C ASP A 95 -21.33 5.58 11.46
N PHE A 96 -21.51 6.87 11.77
CA PHE A 96 -22.34 7.33 12.88
C PHE A 96 -23.79 6.81 12.79
N TYR A 97 -24.37 6.79 11.58
CA TYR A 97 -25.73 6.30 11.36
C TYR A 97 -25.80 4.79 11.07
N ASN A 98 -24.72 4.20 10.56
CA ASN A 98 -24.66 2.78 10.22
C ASN A 98 -23.23 2.26 10.45
N PRO A 99 -22.95 1.54 11.54
CA PRO A 99 -21.60 1.09 11.89
C PRO A 99 -20.95 0.27 10.77
N ARG A 100 -19.94 0.86 10.13
CA ARG A 100 -19.13 0.31 9.02
C ARG A 100 -17.75 -0.12 9.49
N THR A 101 -17.21 0.48 10.55
CA THR A 101 -15.87 0.19 11.09
C THR A 101 -15.61 -1.30 11.29
N ALA A 102 -16.55 -2.02 11.92
CA ALA A 102 -16.40 -3.46 12.15
C ALA A 102 -16.37 -4.28 10.84
N ARG A 103 -17.18 -3.87 9.84
CA ARG A 103 -17.21 -4.51 8.52
C ARG A 103 -15.96 -4.18 7.72
N ALA A 104 -15.47 -2.94 7.81
CA ALA A 104 -14.25 -2.49 7.17
C ALA A 104 -13.04 -3.28 7.69
N ARG A 105 -12.90 -3.40 9.02
CA ARG A 105 -11.84 -4.20 9.64
C ARG A 105 -11.92 -5.68 9.28
N HIS A 106 -13.12 -6.25 9.26
CA HIS A 106 -13.31 -7.64 8.83
C HIS A 106 -12.90 -7.83 7.36
N TRP A 107 -13.33 -6.94 6.47
CA TRP A 107 -12.97 -6.96 5.06
C TRP A 107 -11.45 -6.82 4.87
N LEU A 108 -10.81 -5.87 5.57
CA LEU A 108 -9.36 -5.69 5.58
C LEU A 108 -8.65 -6.97 6.02
N GLY A 109 -9.13 -7.63 7.09
CA GLY A 109 -8.62 -8.92 7.53
C GLY A 109 -8.68 -10.00 6.45
N GLN A 110 -9.79 -10.10 5.73
CA GLN A 110 -9.97 -11.07 4.64
C GLN A 110 -9.05 -10.83 3.43
N VAL A 111 -8.82 -9.57 3.06
CA VAL A 111 -8.03 -9.23 1.86
C VAL A 111 -6.54 -9.09 2.15
N SER A 112 -6.15 -8.87 3.41
CA SER A 112 -4.78 -8.59 3.83
C SER A 112 -3.75 -9.60 3.32
N GLY A 113 -4.03 -10.91 3.44
CA GLY A 113 -3.13 -11.96 2.99
C GLY A 113 -2.86 -11.89 1.49
N ARG A 114 -3.94 -11.85 0.69
CA ARG A 114 -3.84 -11.72 -0.77
C ARG A 114 -3.16 -10.41 -1.20
N PHE A 115 -3.38 -9.33 -0.46
CA PHE A 115 -2.72 -8.04 -0.73
C PHE A 115 -1.21 -8.12 -0.53
N ILE A 116 -0.77 -8.73 0.58
CA ILE A 116 0.66 -8.95 0.85
C ILE A 116 1.27 -9.89 -0.21
N ASP A 117 0.57 -10.94 -0.62
CA ASP A 117 1.05 -11.85 -1.66
C ASP A 117 1.17 -11.19 -3.04
N LEU A 118 0.31 -10.20 -3.34
CA LEU A 118 0.31 -9.49 -4.63
C LEU A 118 1.38 -8.42 -4.73
N PHE A 119 1.65 -7.69 -3.65
CA PHE A 119 2.52 -6.50 -3.67
C PHE A 119 3.81 -6.66 -2.87
N GLY A 120 3.91 -7.70 -2.03
CA GLY A 120 5.01 -7.90 -1.10
C GLY A 120 6.18 -8.65 -1.72
N ASP A 121 7.06 -7.94 -2.42
CA ASP A 121 8.40 -8.46 -2.75
C ASP A 121 9.29 -8.53 -1.50
N LEU A 122 9.02 -7.65 -0.52
CA LEU A 122 9.71 -7.57 0.76
C LEU A 122 8.71 -7.74 1.91
N ARG A 123 8.95 -8.74 2.76
CA ARG A 123 8.23 -8.97 4.01
C ARG A 123 8.90 -8.18 5.13
N LEU A 124 8.17 -7.28 5.78
CA LEU A 124 8.64 -6.60 6.98
C LEU A 124 8.81 -7.62 8.12
N VAL A 125 10.05 -7.88 8.53
CA VAL A 125 10.39 -8.85 9.61
C VAL A 125 10.41 -8.20 10.97
N GLY A 126 10.73 -6.91 11.04
CA GLY A 126 10.75 -6.19 12.31
C GLY A 126 11.07 -4.72 12.13
N ARG A 127 10.74 -3.92 13.14
CA ARG A 127 11.11 -2.51 13.24
C ARG A 127 12.05 -2.36 14.43
N LEU A 128 13.24 -1.84 14.18
CA LEU A 128 14.22 -1.54 15.20
C LEU A 128 13.82 -0.24 15.92
N SER A 129 14.25 -0.10 17.18
CA SER A 129 13.92 1.03 18.06
C SER A 129 14.49 2.38 17.59
N ASN A 130 15.42 2.37 16.64
CA ASN A 130 15.96 3.55 15.97
C ASN A 130 15.11 4.01 14.77
N GLY A 131 14.00 3.32 14.46
CA GLY A 131 13.12 3.65 13.34
C GLY A 131 13.49 2.97 12.01
N GLU A 132 14.53 2.13 11.98
CA GLU A 132 14.87 1.29 10.82
C GLU A 132 13.93 0.08 10.74
N ALA A 133 13.56 -0.29 9.52
CA ALA A 133 12.73 -1.46 9.25
C ALA A 133 13.59 -2.55 8.59
N ILE A 134 13.52 -3.77 9.11
CA ILE A 134 14.19 -4.93 8.54
C ILE A 134 13.20 -5.62 7.62
N PHE A 135 13.61 -5.81 6.38
CA PHE A 135 12.84 -6.50 5.36
C PHE A 135 13.52 -7.81 4.96
N GLU A 136 12.75 -8.87 4.82
CA GLU A 136 13.16 -10.13 4.23
C GLU A 136 12.56 -10.22 2.84
N ARG A 137 13.39 -10.55 1.85
CA ARG A 137 12.89 -10.79 0.49
C ARG A 137 11.98 -12.00 0.53
N SER A 138 10.69 -11.78 0.23
CA SER A 138 9.78 -12.89 -0.01
C SER A 138 10.34 -13.60 -1.23
N ARG A 139 10.65 -14.89 -1.11
CA ARG A 139 11.04 -15.70 -2.27
C ARG A 139 9.81 -15.85 -3.15
N SER A 140 9.51 -14.84 -3.96
CA SER A 140 8.81 -15.05 -5.22
C SER A 140 9.67 -16.06 -5.96
N THR A 141 9.15 -17.27 -6.06
CA THR A 141 9.81 -18.37 -6.75
C THR A 141 9.81 -17.97 -8.21
N CYS A 142 10.87 -17.28 -8.63
CA CYS A 142 11.17 -17.12 -10.04
C CYS A 142 11.50 -18.52 -10.55
N ALA A 143 10.45 -19.23 -10.98
CA ALA A 143 10.60 -20.46 -11.72
C ALA A 143 11.42 -20.11 -12.95
N THR A 144 12.62 -20.65 -12.97
CA THR A 144 13.55 -20.61 -14.09
C THR A 144 12.85 -21.26 -15.28
N GLY A 145 12.73 -20.53 -16.39
CA GLY A 145 12.20 -21.09 -17.63
C GLY A 145 12.17 -20.05 -18.74
N PHE A 146 13.28 -19.88 -19.46
CA PHE A 146 13.50 -20.49 -20.78
C PHE A 146 15.00 -20.43 -21.14
#